data_AF-A0A8T4QCV0-F1
#
_entry.id   AF-A0A8T4QCV0-F1
#
_cell.length_a   1.000
_cell.length_b   1.000
_cell.length_c   1.000
_cell.angle_alpha   90.00
_cell.angle_beta   90.00
_cell.angle_gamma   90.00
#
_symmetry.space_group_name_H-M   'P 1'
#
loop_
_entity.id
_entity.type
_entity.pdbx_description
1 polymer ?
#
loop_
_entity_poly.entity_id
_entity_poly.type
_entity_poly.pdbx_seq_one_letter_code
_entity_poly.pdbx_strand_id
1 'polypeptide(L)'
;MPELTNEEKLSQQKEQCIFCQVISGQKPALKVYEDNKVVAILDIGPANKGHVLLMPKEHYSIMPLMPEDLIRHIFKISKGISQALLKAMLVSGTNLFIANGGIAGQQIPHFVVHIIPREKEDGVDIFDLRRINVDTNVMLELQKALQGNLHLKLQDKLAEQGLLKEAEISEEELINMIKSNLQLRDFLLKNIENLETVVNANPQLEMMFRGKNVARIKEVILSSGEDKQLEAVGNLLKGKKVNRKEERAEILKEIETGATEETSEEKALREKLSVKKNEERVKKAKFKKKGNDSEEPENNDGESKFKNSDDASGESDSIDEESETDLDDIANLLSGGNA
;
A
#
# COMPACT_ATOMS: atom_id res chain seq x y z
N MET A 1 21.04 6.17 -31.78
CA MET A 1 19.72 6.85 -31.77
C MET A 1 19.63 7.60 -30.45
N PRO A 2 19.14 8.85 -30.42
CA PRO A 2 18.98 9.55 -29.15
C PRO A 2 18.02 8.78 -28.24
N GLU A 3 18.33 8.73 -26.94
CA GLU A 3 17.46 8.11 -25.95
C GLU A 3 16.18 8.94 -25.79
N LEU A 4 15.03 8.26 -25.78
CA LEU A 4 13.73 8.88 -25.51
C LEU A 4 13.70 9.46 -24.08
N THR A 5 13.08 10.63 -23.95
CA THR A 5 12.72 11.21 -22.66
C THR A 5 11.68 10.35 -21.93
N ASN A 6 11.51 10.56 -20.62
CA ASN A 6 10.54 9.81 -19.83
C ASN A 6 9.09 10.05 -20.28
N GLU A 7 8.78 11.27 -20.72
CA GLU A 7 7.46 11.64 -21.26
C GLU A 7 7.17 10.93 -22.58
N GLU A 8 8.15 10.90 -23.48
CA GLU A 8 8.02 10.19 -24.77
C GLU A 8 7.85 8.67 -24.56
N LYS A 9 8.60 8.09 -23.61
CA LYS A 9 8.45 6.67 -23.23
C LYS A 9 7.05 6.36 -22.70
N LEU A 10 6.51 7.20 -21.82
CA LEU A 10 5.16 7.02 -21.27
C LEU A 10 4.08 7.17 -22.35
N SER A 11 4.22 8.15 -23.24
CA SER A 11 3.30 8.33 -24.37
C SER A 11 3.30 7.12 -25.28
N GLN A 12 4.49 6.60 -25.62
CA GLN A 12 4.62 5.40 -26.45
C GLN A 12 4.01 4.16 -25.79
N GLN A 13 4.21 3.98 -24.48
CA GLN A 13 3.57 2.91 -23.70
C GLN A 13 2.04 3.04 -23.73
N LYS A 14 1.50 4.25 -23.58
CA LYS A 14 0.06 4.52 -23.64
C LYS A 14 -0.52 4.20 -25.01
N GLU A 15 0.15 4.53 -26.10
CA GLU A 15 -0.28 4.23 -27.47
C GLU A 15 -0.29 2.72 -27.78
N GLN A 16 0.70 1.99 -27.28
CA GLN A 16 0.82 0.54 -27.49
C GLN A 16 -0.06 -0.28 -26.52
N CYS A 17 -0.59 0.35 -25.48
CA CYS A 17 -1.41 -0.33 -24.48
C CYS A 17 -2.83 -0.58 -24.99
N ILE A 18 -3.19 -1.87 -25.10
CA ILE A 18 -4.54 -2.30 -25.49
C ILE A 18 -5.65 -1.73 -24.59
N PHE A 19 -5.40 -1.59 -23.29
CA PHE A 19 -6.36 -1.03 -22.35
C PHE A 19 -6.54 0.47 -22.55
N CYS A 20 -5.46 1.22 -22.81
CA CYS A 20 -5.57 2.63 -23.20
C CYS A 20 -6.35 2.82 -24.52
N GLN A 21 -6.18 1.89 -25.47
CA GLN A 21 -6.97 1.90 -26.72
C GLN A 21 -8.46 1.62 -26.45
N VAL A 22 -8.79 0.74 -25.50
CA VAL A 22 -10.18 0.52 -25.05
C VAL A 22 -10.74 1.76 -24.33
N ILE A 23 -9.97 2.34 -23.41
CA ILE A 23 -10.35 3.53 -22.64
C ILE A 23 -10.63 4.73 -23.57
N SER A 24 -9.78 4.92 -24.59
CA SER A 24 -9.93 5.99 -25.59
C SER A 24 -11.00 5.70 -26.65
N GLY A 25 -11.62 4.51 -26.63
CA GLY A 25 -12.66 4.13 -27.60
C GLY A 25 -12.15 3.68 -28.97
N GLN A 26 -10.84 3.52 -29.15
CA GLN A 26 -10.25 2.97 -30.38
C GLN A 26 -10.59 1.49 -30.56
N LYS A 27 -10.84 0.77 -29.46
CA LYS A 27 -11.30 -0.62 -29.47
C LYS A 27 -12.62 -0.78 -28.72
N PRO A 28 -13.55 -1.60 -29.24
CA PRO A 28 -14.81 -1.85 -28.56
C PRO A 28 -14.60 -2.67 -27.28
N ALA A 29 -15.42 -2.40 -26.28
CA ALA A 29 -15.49 -3.21 -25.06
C ALA A 29 -16.90 -3.16 -24.45
N LEU A 30 -17.26 -4.22 -23.74
CA LEU A 30 -18.52 -4.30 -23.00
C LEU A 30 -18.33 -3.66 -21.64
N LYS A 31 -18.63 -2.36 -21.54
CA LYS A 31 -18.51 -1.59 -20.30
C LYS A 31 -19.63 -1.95 -19.32
N VAL A 32 -19.26 -2.24 -18.08
CA VAL A 32 -20.20 -2.48 -16.96
C VAL A 32 -20.26 -1.30 -16.00
N TYR A 33 -19.20 -0.48 -15.96
CA TYR A 33 -19.14 0.74 -15.17
C TYR A 33 -18.12 1.70 -15.80
N GLU A 34 -18.38 3.01 -15.70
CA GLU A 34 -17.44 4.04 -16.11
C GLU A 34 -17.73 5.33 -15.33
N ASP A 35 -16.67 5.98 -14.86
CA ASP A 35 -16.73 7.34 -14.32
C ASP A 35 -15.56 8.19 -14.86
N ASN A 36 -15.24 9.30 -14.22
CA ASN A 36 -14.13 10.17 -14.63
C ASN A 36 -12.74 9.59 -14.36
N LYS A 37 -12.58 8.61 -13.48
CA LYS A 37 -11.29 8.05 -13.04
C LYS A 37 -11.04 6.63 -13.52
N VAL A 38 -12.08 5.81 -13.65
CA VAL A 38 -11.96 4.37 -13.92
C VAL A 38 -12.94 3.89 -14.98
N VAL A 39 -12.65 2.73 -15.53
CA VAL A 39 -13.57 1.97 -16.39
C VAL A 39 -13.54 0.50 -15.97
N ALA A 40 -14.70 -0.14 -16.00
CA ALA A 40 -14.83 -1.58 -15.81
C ALA A 40 -15.46 -2.20 -17.06
N ILE A 41 -14.84 -3.27 -17.55
CA ILE A 41 -15.28 -4.00 -18.76
C ILE A 41 -15.37 -5.49 -18.49
N LEU A 42 -16.18 -6.21 -19.26
CA LEU A 42 -16.11 -7.67 -19.28
C LEU A 42 -14.85 -8.13 -20.01
N ASP A 43 -14.17 -9.12 -19.44
CA ASP A 43 -13.02 -9.76 -20.08
C ASP A 43 -13.47 -10.58 -21.30
N ILE A 44 -12.72 -10.47 -22.39
CA ILE A 44 -12.93 -11.25 -23.63
C ILE A 44 -12.32 -12.65 -23.54
N GLY A 45 -11.33 -12.85 -22.66
CA GLY A 45 -10.75 -14.14 -22.30
C GLY A 45 -11.07 -14.48 -20.84
N PRO A 46 -12.35 -14.60 -20.47
CA PRO A 46 -12.74 -14.64 -19.07
C PRO A 46 -12.25 -15.93 -18.38
N ALA A 47 -11.72 -15.79 -17.16
CA ALA A 47 -11.43 -16.94 -16.29
C ALA A 47 -12.72 -17.64 -15.82
N ASN A 48 -13.81 -16.87 -15.65
CA ASN A 48 -15.16 -17.40 -15.43
C ASN A 48 -16.20 -16.46 -16.05
N LYS A 49 -17.39 -16.96 -16.33
CA LYS A 49 -18.51 -16.13 -16.85
C LYS A 49 -18.70 -14.92 -15.94
N GLY A 50 -18.72 -13.71 -16.50
CA GLY A 50 -18.86 -12.47 -15.73
C GLY A 50 -17.55 -11.94 -15.14
N HIS A 51 -16.39 -12.44 -15.56
CA HIS A 51 -15.09 -11.85 -15.24
C HIS A 51 -15.04 -10.37 -15.68
N VAL A 52 -14.84 -9.47 -14.71
CA VAL A 52 -14.73 -8.03 -14.92
C VAL A 52 -13.28 -7.58 -14.73
N LEU A 53 -12.82 -6.71 -15.62
CA LEU A 53 -11.56 -5.99 -15.51
C LEU A 53 -11.85 -4.54 -15.14
N LEU A 54 -11.48 -4.12 -13.92
CA LEU A 54 -11.55 -2.73 -13.47
C LEU A 54 -10.17 -2.08 -13.57
N MET A 55 -10.08 -0.94 -14.24
CA MET A 55 -8.81 -0.27 -14.51
C MET A 55 -8.94 1.26 -14.44
N PRO A 56 -7.89 1.98 -14.03
CA PRO A 56 -7.84 3.44 -14.14
C PRO A 56 -7.84 3.86 -15.60
N LYS A 57 -8.41 5.04 -15.86
CA LYS A 57 -8.35 5.69 -17.18
C LYS A 57 -6.95 6.16 -17.51
N GLU A 58 -6.22 6.64 -16.50
CA GLU A 58 -4.80 6.96 -16.64
C GLU A 58 -3.94 5.70 -16.60
N HIS A 59 -2.82 5.75 -17.34
CA HIS A 59 -1.93 4.62 -17.50
C HIS A 59 -0.97 4.52 -16.31
N TYR A 60 -1.11 3.43 -15.55
CA TYR A 60 -0.16 3.04 -14.51
C TYR A 60 0.20 1.58 -14.74
N SER A 61 1.48 1.25 -14.82
CA SER A 61 1.88 -0.12 -15.14
C SER A 61 1.62 -1.09 -13.99
N ILE A 62 1.79 -0.66 -12.74
CA ILE A 62 1.62 -1.46 -11.53
C ILE A 62 1.08 -0.60 -10.38
N MET A 63 0.46 -1.25 -9.39
CA MET A 63 -0.17 -0.59 -8.24
C MET A 63 0.74 0.41 -7.50
N PRO A 64 2.04 0.12 -7.24
CA PRO A 64 2.88 1.02 -6.46
C PRO A 64 3.13 2.39 -7.09
N LEU A 65 2.86 2.56 -8.39
CA LEU A 65 3.02 3.83 -9.11
C LEU A 65 1.76 4.70 -9.07
N MET A 66 0.67 4.19 -8.50
CA MET A 66 -0.62 4.85 -8.52
C MET A 66 -0.79 5.82 -7.35
N PRO A 67 -1.47 6.96 -7.56
CA PRO A 67 -1.89 7.84 -6.49
C PRO A 67 -2.85 7.12 -5.53
N GLU A 68 -2.72 7.38 -4.23
CA GLU A 68 -3.53 6.71 -3.20
C GLU A 68 -5.04 6.97 -3.34
N ASP A 69 -5.43 8.21 -3.69
CA ASP A 69 -6.84 8.55 -3.94
C ASP A 69 -7.45 7.69 -5.04
N LEU A 70 -6.66 7.35 -6.06
CA LEU A 70 -7.09 6.50 -7.15
C LEU A 70 -7.21 5.05 -6.70
N ILE A 71 -6.27 4.56 -5.88
CA ILE A 71 -6.34 3.22 -5.27
C ILE A 71 -7.61 3.11 -4.40
N ARG A 72 -7.85 4.07 -3.50
CA ARG A 72 -9.07 4.14 -2.66
C ARG A 72 -10.33 4.06 -3.51
N HIS A 73 -10.39 4.87 -4.57
CA HIS A 73 -11.51 4.91 -5.48
C HIS A 73 -11.73 3.57 -6.19
N ILE A 74 -10.68 2.96 -6.73
CA ILE A 74 -10.75 1.66 -7.40
C ILE A 74 -11.31 0.58 -6.47
N PHE A 75 -10.81 0.46 -5.24
CA PHE A 75 -11.31 -0.57 -4.32
C PHE A 75 -12.74 -0.33 -3.85
N LYS A 76 -13.17 0.94 -3.74
CA LYS A 76 -14.59 1.29 -3.53
C LYS A 76 -15.46 0.77 -4.67
N ILE A 77 -15.03 0.97 -5.92
CA ILE A 77 -15.75 0.46 -7.10
C ILE A 77 -15.69 -1.07 -7.20
N SER A 78 -14.53 -1.69 -6.92
CA SER A 78 -14.38 -3.16 -6.90
C SER A 78 -15.37 -3.83 -5.96
N LYS A 79 -15.59 -3.26 -4.77
CA LYS A 79 -16.61 -3.74 -3.83
C LYS A 79 -18.01 -3.71 -4.45
N GLY A 80 -18.38 -2.60 -5.10
CA GLY A 80 -19.67 -2.46 -5.77
C GLY A 80 -19.88 -3.46 -6.91
N ILE A 81 -18.85 -3.67 -7.74
CA ILE A 81 -18.88 -4.64 -8.83
C ILE A 81 -19.01 -6.07 -8.30
N SER A 82 -18.23 -6.42 -7.26
CA SER A 82 -18.33 -7.73 -6.61
C SER A 82 -19.77 -7.99 -6.10
N GLN A 83 -20.38 -7.02 -5.41
CA GLN A 83 -21.77 -7.12 -4.96
C GLN A 83 -22.77 -7.27 -6.12
N ALA A 84 -22.55 -6.54 -7.22
CA ALA A 84 -23.38 -6.64 -8.41
C ALA A 84 -23.27 -8.03 -9.06
N LEU A 85 -22.06 -8.59 -9.15
CA LEU A 85 -21.83 -9.94 -9.69
C LEU A 85 -22.51 -11.02 -8.83
N LEU A 86 -22.34 -10.97 -7.51
CA LEU A 86 -23.00 -11.90 -6.58
C LEU A 86 -24.52 -11.91 -6.80
N LYS A 87 -25.14 -10.73 -6.93
CA LYS A 87 -26.59 -10.60 -7.13
C LYS A 87 -27.05 -10.99 -8.54
N ALA A 88 -26.37 -10.51 -9.57
CA ALA A 88 -26.79 -10.69 -10.96
C ALA A 88 -26.61 -12.14 -11.44
N MET A 89 -25.61 -12.84 -10.89
CA MET A 89 -25.25 -14.19 -11.31
C MET A 89 -25.61 -15.25 -10.28
N LEU A 90 -26.09 -14.85 -9.10
CA LEU A 90 -26.40 -15.73 -7.97
C LEU A 90 -25.20 -16.62 -7.60
N VAL A 91 -23.99 -16.05 -7.69
CA VAL A 91 -22.76 -16.78 -7.43
C VAL A 91 -22.38 -16.73 -5.94
N SER A 92 -21.72 -17.77 -5.47
CA SER A 92 -21.37 -17.98 -4.06
C SER A 92 -20.18 -17.13 -3.58
N GLY A 93 -19.40 -16.55 -4.50
CA GLY A 93 -18.26 -15.72 -4.14
C GLY A 93 -17.69 -14.93 -5.30
N THR A 94 -16.66 -14.13 -4.99
CA THR A 94 -15.83 -13.45 -5.99
C THR A 94 -14.38 -13.46 -5.54
N ASN A 95 -13.43 -13.59 -6.48
CA ASN A 95 -12.03 -13.28 -6.24
C ASN A 95 -11.69 -11.91 -6.81
N LEU A 96 -10.89 -11.15 -6.06
CA LEU A 96 -10.17 -9.99 -6.56
C LEU A 96 -8.72 -10.41 -6.75
N PHE A 97 -8.19 -10.24 -7.95
CA PHE A 97 -6.82 -10.61 -8.31
C PHE A 97 -6.10 -9.44 -8.97
N ILE A 98 -4.87 -9.19 -8.52
CA ILE A 98 -3.99 -8.13 -9.03
C ILE A 98 -2.60 -8.76 -9.21
N ALA A 99 -2.06 -8.67 -10.42
CA ALA A 99 -0.68 -9.04 -10.70
C ALA A 99 0.16 -7.78 -10.91
N ASN A 100 1.18 -7.57 -10.07
CA ASN A 100 2.16 -6.49 -10.23
C ASN A 100 3.44 -7.06 -10.86
N GLY A 101 3.60 -6.89 -12.17
CA GLY A 101 4.75 -7.38 -12.94
C GLY A 101 4.53 -8.73 -13.61
N GLY A 102 5.29 -9.00 -14.67
CA GLY A 102 5.11 -10.16 -15.54
C GLY A 102 5.25 -11.52 -14.84
N ILE A 103 6.21 -11.64 -13.92
CA ILE A 103 6.42 -12.88 -13.13
C ILE A 103 5.22 -13.17 -12.22
N ALA A 104 4.52 -12.14 -11.75
CA ALA A 104 3.29 -12.28 -10.95
C ALA A 104 2.06 -12.64 -11.81
N GLY A 105 2.20 -12.78 -13.13
CA GLY A 105 1.13 -13.14 -14.05
C GLY A 105 0.56 -11.97 -14.85
N GLN A 106 1.09 -10.75 -14.71
CA GLN A 106 0.61 -9.59 -15.45
C GLN A 106 0.95 -9.70 -16.94
N GLN A 107 -0.06 -9.73 -17.80
CA GLN A 107 0.13 -9.85 -19.26
C GLN A 107 0.32 -8.50 -19.96
N ILE A 108 -0.37 -7.47 -19.48
CA ILE A 108 -0.37 -6.13 -20.06
C ILE A 108 0.05 -5.15 -18.96
N PRO A 109 1.07 -4.30 -19.18
CA PRO A 109 1.59 -3.36 -18.19
C PRO A 109 0.67 -2.14 -18.04
N HIS A 110 -0.59 -2.36 -17.68
CA HIS A 110 -1.55 -1.37 -17.23
C HIS A 110 -2.32 -2.01 -16.09
N PHE A 111 -2.47 -1.29 -14.99
CA PHE A 111 -3.00 -1.82 -13.75
C PHE A 111 -4.46 -2.24 -13.92
N VAL A 112 -4.76 -3.48 -13.54
CA VAL A 112 -6.10 -4.04 -13.62
C VAL A 112 -6.40 -4.80 -12.33
N VAL A 113 -7.60 -4.57 -11.79
CA VAL A 113 -8.20 -5.44 -10.80
C VAL A 113 -9.11 -6.42 -11.53
N HIS A 114 -8.75 -7.69 -11.49
CA HIS A 114 -9.60 -8.78 -11.96
C HIS A 114 -10.64 -9.09 -10.89
N ILE A 115 -11.92 -9.07 -11.26
CA ILE A 115 -13.03 -9.42 -10.37
C ILE A 115 -13.74 -10.61 -10.98
N ILE A 116 -13.48 -11.78 -10.42
CA ILE A 116 -13.85 -13.08 -11.00
C ILE A 116 -14.96 -13.68 -10.12
N PRO A 117 -16.19 -13.85 -10.62
CA PRO A 117 -17.23 -14.57 -9.90
C PRO A 117 -16.84 -16.04 -9.74
N ARG A 118 -17.17 -16.60 -8.58
CA ARG A 118 -16.77 -17.96 -8.18
C ARG A 118 -17.96 -18.82 -7.82
N GLU A 119 -17.90 -20.04 -8.28
CA GLU A 119 -18.83 -21.10 -7.94
C GLU A 119 -18.11 -22.38 -7.56
N LYS A 120 -18.84 -23.28 -6.90
CA LYS A 120 -18.29 -24.59 -6.59
C LYS A 120 -17.94 -25.33 -7.89
N GLU A 121 -16.74 -25.90 -7.94
CA GLU A 121 -16.28 -26.71 -9.08
C GLU A 121 -16.24 -25.95 -10.42
N ASP A 122 -16.03 -24.63 -10.38
CA ASP A 122 -15.96 -23.77 -11.58
C ASP A 122 -14.67 -23.91 -12.40
N GLY A 123 -13.74 -24.78 -11.98
CA GLY A 123 -12.50 -25.08 -12.70
C GLY A 123 -11.44 -23.97 -12.65
N VAL A 124 -11.63 -22.95 -11.80
CA VAL A 124 -10.69 -21.82 -11.66
C VAL A 124 -9.71 -22.08 -10.52
N ASP A 125 -8.49 -22.51 -10.86
CA ASP A 125 -7.45 -22.95 -9.91
C ASP A 125 -6.37 -21.87 -9.61
N ILE A 126 -6.75 -20.59 -9.58
CA ILE A 126 -5.81 -19.45 -9.44
C ILE A 126 -4.95 -19.50 -8.15
N PHE A 127 -5.33 -20.32 -7.15
CA PHE A 127 -4.75 -20.31 -5.80
C PHE A 127 -4.15 -21.65 -5.36
N ASP A 128 -3.42 -22.36 -6.22
CA ASP A 128 -2.48 -23.40 -5.75
C ASP A 128 -1.28 -22.76 -5.02
N LEU A 129 -1.58 -22.17 -3.86
CA LEU A 129 -0.62 -21.50 -2.99
C LEU A 129 0.19 -22.55 -2.24
N ARG A 130 1.21 -23.08 -2.93
CA ARG A 130 2.15 -24.04 -2.34
C ARG A 130 2.78 -23.44 -1.08
N ARG A 131 2.54 -24.10 0.05
CA ARG A 131 3.17 -23.73 1.32
C ARG A 131 4.61 -24.25 1.34
N ILE A 132 5.55 -23.35 1.64
CA ILE A 132 6.95 -23.67 1.87
C ILE A 132 7.27 -23.51 3.35
N ASN A 133 8.26 -24.26 3.84
CA ASN A 133 8.80 -24.03 5.17
C ASN A 133 9.97 -23.04 5.07
N VAL A 134 9.98 -22.03 5.94
CA VAL A 134 11.02 -21.00 5.99
C VAL A 134 11.53 -20.95 7.42
N ASP A 135 12.85 -20.82 7.58
CA ASP A 135 13.49 -20.70 8.89
C ASP A 135 13.01 -19.43 9.62
N THR A 136 12.77 -19.56 10.93
CA THR A 136 12.23 -18.48 11.76
C THR A 136 13.15 -17.26 11.80
N ASN A 137 14.48 -17.45 11.82
CA ASN A 137 15.41 -16.32 11.84
C ASN A 137 15.33 -15.54 10.53
N VAL A 138 15.20 -16.23 9.40
CA VAL A 138 14.98 -15.59 8.10
C VAL A 138 13.68 -14.79 8.10
N MET A 139 12.61 -15.31 8.71
CA MET A 139 11.34 -14.58 8.83
C MET A 139 11.48 -13.31 9.70
N LEU A 140 12.22 -13.38 10.81
CA LEU A 140 12.48 -12.22 11.68
C LEU A 140 13.34 -11.16 11.00
N GLU A 141 14.35 -11.56 10.23
CA GLU A 141 15.16 -10.64 9.42
C GLU A 141 14.32 -9.92 8.37
N LEU A 142 13.45 -10.66 7.68
CA LEU A 142 12.53 -10.09 6.69
C LEU A 142 11.53 -9.12 7.32
N GLN A 143 11.00 -9.46 8.50
CA GLN A 143 10.11 -8.56 9.23
C GLN A 143 10.79 -7.22 9.50
N LYS A 144 12.01 -7.23 10.05
CA LYS A 144 12.78 -6.00 10.35
C LYS A 144 13.04 -5.18 9.09
N ALA A 145 13.44 -5.83 8.00
CA ALA A 145 13.66 -5.16 6.72
C ALA A 145 12.38 -4.51 6.16
N LEU A 146 11.24 -5.21 6.26
CA LEU A 146 9.95 -4.69 5.82
C LEU A 146 9.47 -3.52 6.67
N GLN A 147 9.59 -3.62 7.99
CA GLN A 147 9.24 -2.54 8.92
C GLN A 147 10.08 -1.28 8.65
N GLY A 148 11.40 -1.43 8.48
CA GLY A 148 12.28 -0.31 8.14
C GLY A 148 11.88 0.37 6.82
N ASN A 149 11.67 -0.41 5.76
CA ASN A 149 11.29 0.15 4.46
C ASN A 149 9.90 0.80 4.48
N LEU A 150 8.94 0.23 5.22
CA LEU A 150 7.61 0.81 5.36
C LEU A 150 7.67 2.12 6.16
N HIS A 151 8.45 2.15 7.24
CA HIS A 151 8.66 3.33 8.05
C HIS A 151 9.21 4.50 7.21
N LEU A 152 10.27 4.25 6.44
CA LEU A 152 10.85 5.25 5.52
C LEU A 152 9.82 5.75 4.51
N LYS A 153 9.06 4.84 3.89
CA LYS A 153 8.03 5.24 2.93
C LYS A 153 6.92 6.09 3.56
N LEU A 154 6.55 5.80 4.80
CA LEU A 154 5.59 6.62 5.54
C LEU A 154 6.17 7.99 5.91
N GLN A 155 7.45 8.05 6.28
CA GLN A 155 8.15 9.32 6.52
C GLN A 155 8.23 10.18 5.25
N ASP A 156 8.60 9.59 4.10
CA ASP A 156 8.62 10.28 2.80
C ASP A 156 7.26 10.90 2.49
N LYS A 157 6.19 10.12 2.68
CA LYS A 157 4.83 10.60 2.47
C LYS A 157 4.43 11.74 3.42
N LEU A 158 4.81 11.65 4.70
CA LEU A 158 4.59 12.73 5.66
C LEU A 158 5.41 13.98 5.30
N ALA A 159 6.60 13.82 4.71
CA ALA A 159 7.40 14.93 4.20
C ALA A 159 6.79 15.57 2.94
N GLU A 160 6.29 14.78 1.98
CA GLU A 160 5.56 15.27 0.80
C GLU A 160 4.33 16.10 1.19
N GLN A 161 3.66 15.72 2.29
CA GLN A 161 2.53 16.46 2.85
C GLN A 161 2.95 17.68 3.71
N GLY A 162 4.25 17.96 3.84
CA GLY A 162 4.80 19.04 4.66
C GLY A 162 4.60 18.84 6.17
N LEU A 163 4.28 17.63 6.60
CA LEU A 163 4.05 17.26 8.00
C LEU A 163 5.34 16.87 8.72
N LEU A 164 6.37 16.47 7.96
CA LEU A 164 7.76 16.31 8.37
C LEU A 164 8.66 17.13 7.44
N LYS A 165 9.89 17.44 7.87
CA LYS A 165 10.92 17.83 6.90
C LYS A 165 11.29 16.59 6.10
N GLU A 166 11.60 16.73 4.80
CA GLU A 166 12.20 15.65 4.00
C GLU A 166 13.28 14.97 4.82
N ALA A 167 13.06 13.69 5.12
CA ALA A 167 14.03 12.90 5.85
C ALA A 167 15.14 12.57 4.85
N GLU A 168 16.15 13.44 4.76
CA GLU A 168 17.43 13.00 4.23
C GLU A 168 17.91 11.88 5.16
N ILE A 169 17.72 10.62 4.75
CA ILE A 169 18.33 9.45 5.42
C ILE A 169 19.79 9.83 5.64
N SER A 170 20.27 9.90 6.87
CA SER A 170 21.67 10.22 7.13
C SER A 170 22.57 9.11 6.59
N GLU A 171 23.84 9.43 6.34
CA GLU A 171 24.78 8.40 5.87
C GLU A 171 24.92 7.25 6.89
N GLU A 172 24.84 7.57 8.18
CA GLU A 172 24.84 6.62 9.29
C GLU A 172 23.59 5.72 9.30
N GLU A 173 22.40 6.24 9.03
CA GLU A 173 21.17 5.45 8.92
C GLU A 173 21.22 4.49 7.74
N LEU A 174 21.69 4.95 6.57
CA LEU A 174 21.87 4.10 5.40
C LEU A 174 22.87 2.98 5.69
N ILE A 175 23.99 3.29 6.35
CA ILE A 175 24.96 2.28 6.79
C ILE A 175 24.30 1.25 7.72
N ASN A 176 23.49 1.68 8.67
CA ASN A 176 22.79 0.78 9.59
C ASN A 176 21.76 -0.09 8.87
N MET A 177 21.03 0.46 7.89
CA MET A 177 20.13 -0.31 7.02
C MET A 177 20.88 -1.37 6.22
N ILE A 178 22.02 -1.02 5.62
CA ILE A 178 22.84 -1.97 4.86
C ILE A 178 23.39 -3.06 5.77
N LYS A 179 23.81 -2.74 7.00
CA LYS A 179 24.29 -3.73 7.97
C LYS A 179 23.18 -4.67 8.44
N SER A 180 21.97 -4.16 8.65
CA SER A 180 20.83 -4.91 9.17
C SER A 180 20.06 -5.69 8.10
N ASN A 181 20.17 -5.33 6.83
CA ASN A 181 19.52 -6.00 5.71
C ASN A 181 20.51 -6.85 4.90
N LEU A 182 20.59 -8.15 5.24
CA LEU A 182 21.50 -9.10 4.59
C LEU A 182 21.28 -9.22 3.08
N GLN A 183 20.04 -9.13 2.60
CA GLN A 183 19.74 -9.25 1.18
C GLN A 183 20.23 -8.04 0.40
N LEU A 184 19.95 -6.84 0.90
CA LEU A 184 20.47 -5.60 0.34
C LEU A 184 22.00 -5.63 0.37
N ARG A 185 22.60 -6.00 1.49
CA ARG A 185 24.06 -6.13 1.62
C ARG A 185 24.66 -7.09 0.62
N ASP A 186 24.10 -8.29 0.50
CA ASP A 186 24.60 -9.33 -0.40
C ASP A 186 24.42 -8.90 -1.88
N PHE A 187 23.34 -8.18 -2.18
CA PHE A 187 23.13 -7.57 -3.49
C PHE A 187 24.19 -6.48 -3.78
N LEU A 188 24.45 -5.57 -2.84
CA LEU A 188 25.45 -4.52 -3.01
C LEU A 188 26.87 -5.09 -3.07
N LEU A 189 27.20 -6.12 -2.27
CA LEU A 189 28.47 -6.84 -2.29
C LEU A 189 28.72 -7.50 -3.65
N LYS A 190 27.71 -8.18 -4.22
CA LYS A 190 27.83 -8.79 -5.56
C LYS A 190 28.09 -7.76 -6.66
N ASN A 191 27.74 -6.50 -6.43
CA ASN A 191 27.86 -5.41 -7.39
C ASN A 191 28.88 -4.35 -6.97
N ILE A 192 29.77 -4.65 -6.02
CA ILE A 192 30.63 -3.66 -5.36
C ILE A 192 31.60 -2.94 -6.32
N GLU A 193 32.02 -3.62 -7.38
CA GLU A 193 32.91 -3.05 -8.42
C GLU A 193 32.19 -2.00 -9.27
N ASN A 194 30.89 -2.19 -9.53
CA ASN A 194 30.06 -1.34 -10.38
C ASN A 194 28.95 -0.63 -9.59
N LEU A 195 29.19 -0.37 -8.30
CA LEU A 195 28.16 0.05 -7.35
C LEU A 195 27.46 1.34 -7.78
N GLU A 196 28.22 2.34 -8.23
CA GLU A 196 27.66 3.61 -8.71
C GLU A 196 26.69 3.41 -9.89
N THR A 197 27.06 2.56 -10.85
CA THR A 197 26.22 2.23 -12.00
C THR A 197 24.94 1.53 -11.56
N VAL A 198 25.02 0.60 -10.61
CA VAL A 198 23.86 -0.17 -10.10
C VAL A 198 22.93 0.72 -9.26
N VAL A 199 23.51 1.62 -8.46
CA VAL A 199 22.76 2.62 -7.70
C VAL A 199 22.00 3.54 -8.66
N ASN A 200 22.68 4.10 -9.66
CA ASN A 200 22.05 5.01 -10.62
C ASN A 200 21.01 4.34 -11.53
N ALA A 201 21.17 3.04 -11.83
CA ALA A 201 20.23 2.28 -12.66
C ALA A 201 18.98 1.81 -11.90
N ASN A 202 18.99 1.83 -10.56
CA ASN A 202 17.88 1.41 -9.73
C ASN A 202 17.29 2.63 -8.99
N PRO A 203 16.08 3.11 -9.35
CA PRO A 203 15.48 4.30 -8.74
C PRO A 203 15.39 4.27 -7.21
N GLN A 204 15.23 3.09 -6.61
CA GLN A 204 15.16 2.95 -5.15
C GLN A 204 16.54 3.09 -4.50
N LEU A 205 17.59 2.56 -5.14
CA LEU A 205 18.95 2.71 -4.64
C LEU A 205 19.47 4.13 -4.87
N GLU A 206 19.16 4.74 -6.02
CA GLU A 206 19.52 6.13 -6.29
C GLU A 206 18.97 7.06 -5.22
N MET A 207 17.70 6.89 -4.83
CA MET A 207 17.07 7.68 -3.77
C MET A 207 17.77 7.48 -2.41
N MET A 208 18.12 6.24 -2.06
CA MET A 208 18.82 5.93 -0.81
C MET A 208 20.23 6.53 -0.76
N PHE A 209 20.98 6.47 -1.86
CA PHE A 209 22.38 6.90 -1.93
C PHE A 209 22.54 8.38 -2.32
N ARG A 210 21.44 9.10 -2.59
CA ARG A 210 21.47 10.50 -3.02
C ARG A 210 22.17 11.38 -1.98
N GLY A 211 23.19 12.11 -2.43
CA GLY A 211 23.98 12.99 -1.58
C GLY A 211 24.90 12.28 -0.59
N LYS A 212 25.09 10.95 -0.70
CA LYS A 212 25.94 10.16 0.22
C LYS A 212 27.30 9.86 -0.37
N ASN A 213 28.28 9.66 0.49
CA ASN A 213 29.60 9.24 0.07
C ASN A 213 29.61 7.73 -0.24
N VAL A 214 29.42 7.41 -1.52
CA VAL A 214 29.41 6.03 -2.03
C VAL A 214 30.72 5.29 -1.71
N ALA A 215 31.87 5.98 -1.68
CA ALA A 215 33.15 5.39 -1.34
C ALA A 215 33.22 4.97 0.14
N ARG A 216 32.74 5.80 1.07
CA ARG A 216 32.66 5.45 2.50
C ARG A 216 31.71 4.27 2.74
N ILE A 217 30.55 4.26 2.07
CA ILE A 217 29.59 3.16 2.18
C ILE A 217 30.17 1.85 1.61
N LYS A 218 30.93 1.93 0.52
CA LYS A 218 31.64 0.79 -0.07
C LYS A 218 32.65 0.16 0.91
N GLU A 219 33.41 0.96 1.65
CA GLU A 219 34.33 0.47 2.69
C GLU A 219 33.58 -0.25 3.84
N VAL A 220 32.43 0.28 4.23
CA VAL A 220 31.58 -0.32 5.27
C VAL A 220 30.98 -1.66 4.82
N ILE A 221 30.55 -1.74 3.57
CA ILE A 221 30.04 -2.98 2.99
C ILE A 221 31.13 -4.05 2.96
N LEU A 222 32.35 -3.69 2.55
CA LEU A 222 33.50 -4.61 2.46
C LEU A 222 33.95 -5.11 3.84
N SER A 223 34.09 -4.21 4.81
CA SER A 223 34.48 -4.57 6.19
C SER A 223 33.44 -5.42 6.91
N SER A 224 32.14 -5.22 6.63
CA SER A 224 31.07 -6.06 7.17
C SER A 224 30.96 -7.43 6.49
N GLY A 225 31.70 -7.66 5.40
CA GLY A 225 31.74 -8.93 4.66
C GLY A 225 32.77 -9.93 5.20
N GLU A 226 33.80 -9.46 5.91
CA GLU A 226 34.85 -10.31 6.50
C GLU A 226 34.33 -11.13 7.69
N ASP A 227 33.38 -10.59 8.46
CA ASP A 227 32.73 -11.29 9.60
C ASP A 227 31.99 -12.57 9.17
N LYS A 228 31.46 -12.62 7.93
CA LYS A 228 30.72 -13.78 7.41
C LYS A 228 31.60 -15.02 7.15
N GLN A 229 32.90 -14.87 6.91
CA GLN A 229 33.76 -16.04 6.66
C GLN A 229 34.01 -16.87 7.92
N LEU A 230 34.01 -16.24 9.10
CA LEU A 230 34.19 -16.91 10.39
C LEU A 230 32.89 -17.59 10.87
N GLU A 231 31.73 -16.99 10.59
CA GLU A 231 30.43 -17.47 11.05
C GLU A 231 29.89 -18.65 10.21
N ALA A 232 30.15 -18.65 8.90
CA ALA A 232 29.72 -19.71 7.98
C ALA A 232 30.40 -21.07 8.27
N VAL A 233 31.64 -21.06 8.76
CA VAL A 233 32.37 -22.29 9.15
C VAL A 233 31.80 -22.90 10.45
N GLY A 234 31.27 -22.07 11.35
CA GLY A 234 30.68 -22.53 12.61
C GLY A 234 29.33 -23.24 12.46
N ASN A 235 28.50 -22.79 11.52
CA ASN A 235 27.11 -23.27 11.36
C ASN A 235 27.00 -24.58 10.55
N LEU A 236 28.01 -24.93 9.76
CA LEU A 236 28.07 -26.21 9.04
C LEU A 236 28.26 -27.44 9.96
N LEU A 237 28.64 -27.24 11.23
CA LEU A 237 28.99 -28.31 12.17
C LEU A 237 27.84 -28.75 13.11
N LYS A 238 26.64 -28.15 13.07
CA LYS A 238 25.57 -28.46 14.03
C LYS A 238 24.22 -28.72 13.35
N GLY A 239 24.09 -29.85 12.66
CA GLY A 239 22.79 -30.36 12.23
C GLY A 239 22.08 -31.10 13.38
N LYS A 240 20.96 -30.57 13.87
CA LYS A 240 19.96 -31.36 14.64
C LYS A 240 18.56 -31.16 14.04
N LYS A 241 17.83 -32.27 13.90
CA LYS A 241 16.40 -32.30 13.52
C LYS A 241 15.56 -31.79 14.70
N VAL A 242 14.69 -30.80 14.47
CA VAL A 242 13.84 -30.20 15.51
C VAL A 242 12.35 -30.43 15.25
N ASN A 243 11.58 -30.54 16.33
CA ASN A 243 10.19 -30.98 16.42
C ASN A 243 9.20 -29.80 16.38
N ARG A 244 8.23 -29.85 15.44
CA ARG A 244 7.33 -28.76 15.01
C ARG A 244 6.39 -28.18 16.07
N LYS A 245 6.17 -28.86 17.20
CA LYS A 245 5.27 -28.38 18.27
C LYS A 245 5.98 -27.49 19.28
N GLU A 246 7.26 -27.73 19.51
CA GLU A 246 8.07 -26.99 20.47
C GLU A 246 8.43 -25.60 19.90
N GLU A 247 8.81 -25.55 18.62
CA GLU A 247 9.16 -24.31 17.90
C GLU A 247 8.00 -23.30 17.84
N ARG A 248 6.76 -23.75 17.59
CA ARG A 248 5.59 -22.86 17.56
C ARG A 248 5.26 -22.27 18.94
N ALA A 249 5.50 -23.03 20.01
CA ALA A 249 5.29 -22.56 21.38
C ALA A 249 6.41 -21.60 21.82
N GLU A 250 7.62 -21.81 21.32
CA GLU A 250 8.79 -20.97 21.57
C GLU A 250 8.66 -19.61 20.86
N ILE A 251 8.20 -19.61 19.59
CA ILE A 251 7.88 -18.39 18.82
C ILE A 251 6.81 -17.53 19.51
N LEU A 252 5.74 -18.15 20.01
CA LEU A 252 4.68 -17.43 20.74
C LEU A 252 5.23 -16.80 22.03
N LYS A 253 6.13 -17.50 22.72
CA LYS A 253 6.79 -17.00 23.93
C LYS A 253 7.74 -15.84 23.64
N GLU A 254 8.54 -15.93 22.57
CA GLU A 254 9.47 -14.88 22.17
C GLU A 254 8.73 -13.60 21.75
N ILE A 255 7.61 -13.73 21.02
CA ILE A 255 6.73 -12.62 20.65
C ILE A 255 6.12 -11.95 21.90
N GLU A 256 5.69 -12.72 22.90
CA GLU A 256 5.16 -12.20 24.17
C GLU A 256 6.23 -11.49 25.03
N THR A 257 7.48 -11.95 24.98
CA THR A 257 8.59 -11.34 25.74
C THR A 257 9.29 -10.19 25.00
N GLY A 258 9.12 -10.09 23.69
CA GLY A 258 9.77 -9.13 22.80
C GLY A 258 9.04 -7.79 22.63
N ALA A 259 8.25 -7.36 23.61
CA ALA A 259 7.70 -6.01 23.65
C ALA A 259 8.85 -5.00 23.70
N THR A 260 9.19 -4.41 22.55
CA THR A 260 10.26 -3.43 22.41
C THR A 260 9.91 -2.15 23.16
N GLU A 261 10.84 -1.68 24.00
CA GLU A 261 10.77 -0.36 24.62
C GLU A 261 10.65 0.72 23.52
N GLU A 262 9.60 1.56 23.61
CA GLU A 262 9.34 2.70 22.73
C GLU A 262 10.59 3.60 22.68
N THR A 263 11.14 3.82 21.50
CA THR A 263 12.35 4.63 21.31
C THR A 263 12.09 6.09 21.67
N SER A 264 13.13 6.84 22.07
CA SER A 264 12.99 8.26 22.41
C SER A 264 12.44 9.11 21.25
N GLU A 265 12.65 8.65 20.01
CA GLU A 265 12.12 9.28 18.79
C GLU A 265 10.64 8.96 18.55
N GLU A 266 10.21 7.71 18.78
CA GLU A 266 8.78 7.32 18.75
C GLU A 266 7.97 8.09 19.79
N LYS A 267 8.51 8.23 21.01
CA LYS A 267 7.88 9.01 22.09
C LYS A 267 7.76 10.50 21.71
N ALA A 268 8.83 11.07 21.14
CA ALA A 268 8.83 12.47 20.70
C ALA A 268 7.87 12.70 19.51
N LEU A 269 7.71 11.72 18.61
CA LEU A 269 6.80 11.79 17.48
C LEU A 269 5.33 11.72 17.94
N ARG A 270 5.01 10.81 18.88
CA ARG A 270 3.69 10.71 19.50
C ARG A 270 3.29 11.98 20.22
N GLU A 271 4.23 12.58 20.95
CA GLU A 271 3.99 13.84 21.66
C GLU A 271 3.72 15.00 20.68
N LYS A 272 4.51 15.12 19.60
CA LYS A 272 4.28 16.11 18.53
C LYS A 272 2.92 15.95 17.83
N LEU A 273 2.52 14.70 17.54
CA LEU A 273 1.21 14.39 16.94
C LEU A 273 0.06 14.75 17.88
N SER A 274 0.21 14.50 19.19
CA SER A 274 -0.80 14.85 20.20
C SER A 274 -0.99 16.37 20.34
N VAL A 275 0.09 17.14 20.25
CA VAL A 275 0.06 18.62 20.30
C VAL A 275 -0.66 19.17 19.07
N LYS A 276 -0.37 18.64 17.87
CA LYS A 276 -1.03 19.05 16.61
C LYS A 276 -2.53 18.75 16.62
N LYS A 277 -2.94 17.58 17.16
CA LYS A 277 -4.35 17.18 17.36
C LYS A 277 -5.09 18.16 18.29
N ASN A 278 -4.42 18.64 19.33
CA ASN A 278 -4.99 19.65 20.23
C ASN A 278 -5.09 21.03 19.58
N GLU A 279 -4.10 21.46 18.81
CA GLU A 279 -4.15 22.74 18.08
C GLU A 279 -5.29 22.78 17.04
N GLU A 280 -5.52 21.70 16.31
CA GLU A 280 -6.62 21.59 15.35
C GLU A 280 -8.00 21.55 16.03
N ARG A 281 -8.13 20.85 17.16
CA ARG A 281 -9.34 20.90 17.99
C ARG A 281 -9.63 22.30 18.53
N VAL A 282 -8.60 23.02 18.97
CA VAL A 282 -8.74 24.41 19.45
C VAL A 282 -9.09 25.36 18.30
N LYS A 283 -8.56 25.16 17.09
CA LYS A 283 -8.93 25.93 15.89
C LYS A 283 -10.38 25.67 15.48
N LYS A 284 -10.84 24.41 15.44
CA LYS A 284 -12.24 24.04 15.17
C LYS A 284 -13.20 24.60 16.23
N ALA A 285 -12.82 24.59 17.51
CA ALA A 285 -13.64 25.14 18.59
C ALA A 285 -13.76 26.67 18.54
N LYS A 286 -12.70 27.38 18.12
CA LYS A 286 -12.74 28.84 17.88
C LYS A 286 -13.55 29.22 16.65
N PHE A 287 -13.65 28.35 15.65
CA PHE A 287 -14.49 28.55 14.46
C PHE A 287 -15.98 28.37 14.78
N LYS A 288 -16.36 27.35 15.57
CA LYS A 288 -17.75 27.14 16.01
C LYS A 288 -18.28 28.26 16.92
N LYS A 289 -17.43 28.90 17.73
CA LYS A 289 -17.86 30.00 18.62
C LYS A 289 -18.09 31.35 17.94
N LYS A 290 -17.70 31.52 16.66
CA LYS A 290 -17.88 32.77 15.91
C LYS A 290 -19.11 32.80 15.00
N GLY A 291 -19.88 31.71 14.93
CA GLY A 291 -21.01 31.57 14.00
C GLY A 291 -22.40 31.69 14.61
N ASN A 292 -22.54 32.13 15.87
CA ASN A 292 -23.81 32.04 16.60
C ASN A 292 -24.28 33.37 17.24
N ASP A 293 -24.02 34.49 16.57
CA ASP A 293 -24.61 35.80 16.91
C ASP A 293 -25.19 36.44 15.63
N SER A 294 -26.49 36.24 15.36
CA SER A 294 -27.39 37.24 14.74
C SER A 294 -28.81 36.70 14.49
N GLU A 295 -29.75 37.28 15.25
CA GLU A 295 -31.09 37.77 14.86
C GLU A 295 -32.21 36.79 14.42
N GLU A 296 -33.22 36.67 15.30
CA GLU A 296 -34.62 36.30 15.00
C GLU A 296 -35.31 37.34 14.09
N PRO A 297 -36.43 36.98 13.44
CA PRO A 297 -37.69 37.57 13.92
C PRO A 297 -38.91 36.63 13.95
N GLU A 298 -39.88 37.04 14.78
CA GLU A 298 -41.17 36.43 15.10
C GLU A 298 -42.29 36.63 14.04
N ASN A 299 -43.31 35.74 14.15
CA ASN A 299 -44.77 35.91 13.87
C ASN A 299 -45.22 36.04 12.39
N ASN A 300 -46.36 35.51 11.91
CA ASN A 300 -47.56 34.95 12.54
C ASN A 300 -48.43 34.15 11.51
N ASP A 301 -49.19 33.20 12.04
CA ASP A 301 -50.59 32.81 11.76
C ASP A 301 -51.09 32.35 10.37
N GLY A 302 -51.75 31.19 10.40
CA GLY A 302 -52.66 30.72 9.35
C GLY A 302 -53.11 29.27 9.51
N GLU A 303 -54.01 29.00 10.48
CA GLU A 303 -54.69 27.71 10.65
C GLU A 303 -55.47 27.28 9.39
N SER A 304 -55.34 26.02 8.95
CA SER A 304 -56.50 25.22 8.55
C SER A 304 -56.23 23.72 8.75
N LYS A 305 -57.17 23.09 9.45
CA LYS A 305 -57.19 21.67 9.83
C LYS A 305 -57.62 20.80 8.65
N PHE A 306 -56.95 19.68 8.43
CA PHE A 306 -57.61 18.39 8.15
C PHE A 306 -56.76 17.21 8.66
N LYS A 307 -57.35 16.46 9.61
CA LYS A 307 -57.04 15.11 10.11
C LYS A 307 -57.27 14.08 8.98
N ASN A 308 -56.73 12.86 8.91
CA ASN A 308 -55.88 11.99 9.71
C ASN A 308 -55.45 10.84 8.77
N SER A 309 -54.25 10.28 8.95
CA SER A 309 -54.00 8.85 9.22
C SER A 309 -52.51 8.52 9.04
N ASP A 310 -51.79 8.36 10.16
CA ASP A 310 -50.99 7.18 10.54
C ASP A 310 -50.41 6.37 9.36
N ASP A 311 -49.10 6.17 9.17
CA ASP A 311 -48.07 5.78 10.13
C ASP A 311 -46.64 5.93 9.55
N ALA A 312 -45.69 6.27 10.45
CA ALA A 312 -44.25 5.96 10.45
C ALA A 312 -43.30 6.49 9.32
N SER A 313 -42.69 7.65 9.62
CA SER A 313 -41.22 7.96 9.61
C SER A 313 -40.39 7.44 8.41
N GLY A 314 -39.80 8.26 7.52
CA GLY A 314 -39.01 9.47 7.77
C GLY A 314 -37.73 9.08 8.52
N GLU A 315 -36.53 9.05 7.95
CA GLU A 315 -35.78 10.23 7.53
C GLU A 315 -34.71 9.89 6.46
N SER A 316 -34.58 10.84 5.54
CA SER A 316 -33.44 11.07 4.67
C SER A 316 -32.29 11.75 5.43
N ASP A 317 -31.14 11.78 4.76
CA ASP A 317 -30.03 12.71 4.93
C ASP A 317 -28.99 12.43 6.03
N SER A 318 -27.83 11.93 5.59
CA SER A 318 -26.61 12.75 5.57
C SER A 318 -25.44 11.95 4.98
N ILE A 319 -25.10 12.28 3.74
CA ILE A 319 -23.74 12.14 3.21
C ILE A 319 -22.95 13.28 3.87
N ASP A 320 -21.93 12.93 4.65
CA ASP A 320 -20.69 13.70 4.91
C ASP A 320 -20.12 13.31 6.28
N GLU A 321 -19.40 12.18 6.30
CA GLU A 321 -18.30 11.98 7.24
C GLU A 321 -17.06 11.68 6.39
N GLU A 322 -16.31 12.73 6.05
CA GLU A 322 -14.90 12.58 5.69
C GLU A 322 -14.21 11.90 6.87
N SER A 323 -13.84 10.63 6.67
CA SER A 323 -13.32 9.76 7.71
C SER A 323 -11.98 10.27 8.24
N GLU A 324 -11.95 10.60 9.53
CA GLU A 324 -10.77 10.88 10.39
C GLU A 324 -9.76 9.71 10.47
N THR A 325 -9.72 8.79 9.50
CA THR A 325 -9.00 7.51 9.57
C THR A 325 -7.53 7.59 9.17
N ASP A 326 -7.10 8.60 8.41
CA ASP A 326 -5.77 8.54 7.79
C ASP A 326 -4.59 8.78 8.75
N LEU A 327 -4.75 9.57 9.81
CA LEU A 327 -3.64 9.87 10.74
C LEU A 327 -3.53 8.86 11.90
N ASP A 328 -4.67 8.41 12.43
CA ASP A 328 -4.69 7.44 13.53
C ASP A 328 -4.23 6.05 13.02
N ASP A 329 -4.52 5.67 11.77
CA ASP A 329 -4.03 4.43 11.14
C ASP A 329 -2.51 4.47 10.86
N ILE A 330 -2.00 5.60 10.37
CA ILE A 330 -0.55 5.79 10.16
C ILE A 330 0.19 5.78 11.49
N ALA A 331 -0.35 6.42 12.54
CA ALA A 331 0.26 6.42 13.86
C ALA A 331 0.32 5.00 14.47
N ASN A 332 -0.73 4.20 14.32
CA ASN A 332 -0.77 2.81 14.80
C ASN A 332 0.17 1.88 14.03
N LEU A 333 0.34 2.09 12.72
CA LEU A 333 1.32 1.38 11.89
C LEU A 333 2.77 1.72 12.27
N LEU A 334 3.03 2.97 12.66
CA LEU A 334 4.34 3.43 13.09
C LEU A 334 4.69 3.00 14.52
N SER A 335 3.71 2.85 15.42
CA SER A 335 3.93 2.45 16.81
C SER A 335 3.97 0.94 17.04
N GLY A 336 4.11 0.13 15.97
CA GLY A 336 4.17 -1.34 16.07
C GLY A 336 2.95 -1.94 16.78
N GLY A 337 1.74 -1.45 16.47
CA GLY A 337 0.52 -1.68 17.25
C GLY A 337 0.23 -3.14 17.63
N ASN A 338 0.40 -3.45 18.91
CA ASN A 338 -0.49 -4.33 19.66
C ASN A 338 -1.83 -3.61 19.83
N ALA A 339 -2.90 -4.21 19.33
CA ALA A 339 -4.29 -3.97 19.75
C ALA A 339 -5.05 -5.29 19.75
#